data_AF-A0A4S4KR31-F1
#
_entry.id   AF-A0A4S4KR31-F1
#
_cell.length_a   1.000
_cell.length_b   1.000
_cell.length_c   1.000
_cell.angle_alpha   90.00
_cell.angle_beta   90.00
_cell.angle_gamma   90.00
#
_symmetry.space_group_name_H-M   'P 1'
#
loop_
_entity.id
_entity.type
_entity.pdbx_description
1 polymer ?
#
loop_
_entity_poly.entity_id
_entity_poly.type
_entity_poly.pdbx_seq_one_letter_code
_entity_poly.pdbx_strand_id
1 'polypeptide(L)'
;MFDYVVNSSTKEFLIINRQDAFYPPNNIMPVPFNDRLSFDKTLGAYIEFPTCSDAMLSSLTLALGVDYTVMDAVFCIVKHSSFNPSELTLHGTEDVYAHVANRRSQEAAIMTTRGVRSGLSLVPQVVIERVIEVIGDELEVESRSFATEMPSLGERTSRKKKALQKILSNASLVQRSWVQPARRALGRSLTLANSSRESLLDSLRMPLLGPWTRDLAVLAPEEDQPALFAKTLRSLLSERLTAVTSISLKARRRDILILTSIFKFLPFVKEVKLEVYHECEGFVPIPTLLFQAITSLQYLERLSLNLPDWTPTNLSAHELPSELSPMVTSPYFRSVHLFGVSPAEHISWSRNQHGGFSLTTLEKKFNHKGGSLRHYPTTTLHPIVPLLPRLDDLRLIVAESGNVALPRILKHCVDIRRLYFESDDFPSDEVLGCIPNPIEMLAFQFTMDFRRYSSNDLEPWAVLDIQLQRYLEERRFSRLRALRVYMRVRSEGLMVCSKGRYQFRVMQDIRLRRVEAICAESGIDFRFSHQPDRRGGHWID
;
A
#
# COMPACT_ATOMS: atom_id res chain seq x y z
N MET A 1 -38.03 10.17 -34.04
CA MET A 1 -37.83 11.12 -35.14
C MET A 1 -38.14 10.33 -36.41
N PHE A 2 -39.25 10.62 -37.09
CA PHE A 2 -39.64 9.90 -38.31
C PHE A 2 -39.12 10.67 -39.52
N ASP A 3 -38.31 10.04 -40.35
CA ASP A 3 -37.90 10.63 -41.63
C ASP A 3 -38.89 10.21 -42.71
N TYR A 4 -39.43 11.21 -43.41
CA TYR A 4 -40.29 11.02 -44.58
C TYR A 4 -39.46 11.22 -45.84
N VAL A 5 -39.42 10.21 -46.71
CA VAL A 5 -38.91 10.36 -48.08
C VAL A 5 -40.10 10.51 -49.02
N VAL A 6 -40.24 11.68 -49.64
CA VAL A 6 -41.29 11.97 -50.62
C VAL A 6 -40.82 11.51 -52.00
N ASN A 7 -41.50 10.52 -52.58
CA ASN A 7 -41.31 10.15 -53.97
C ASN A 7 -42.22 11.03 -54.86
N SER A 8 -41.63 11.80 -55.78
CA SER A 8 -42.32 12.90 -56.49
C SER A 8 -43.23 12.47 -57.65
N SER A 9 -43.32 11.18 -57.99
CA SER A 9 -44.08 10.73 -59.17
C SER A 9 -45.37 9.94 -58.85
N THR A 10 -45.58 9.51 -57.62
CA THR A 10 -46.78 8.75 -57.21
C THR A 10 -47.16 9.20 -55.81
N LYS A 11 -48.26 9.95 -55.67
CA LYS A 11 -48.80 10.42 -54.38
C LYS A 11 -49.39 9.26 -53.56
N GLU A 12 -48.58 8.26 -53.23
CA GLU A 12 -48.90 7.22 -52.27
C GLU A 12 -47.93 7.31 -51.10
N PHE A 13 -48.49 7.45 -49.91
CA PHE A 13 -47.73 7.39 -48.66
C PHE A 13 -47.42 5.92 -48.37
N LEU A 14 -46.19 5.50 -48.66
CA LEU A 14 -45.70 4.18 -48.27
C LEU A 14 -45.34 4.23 -46.78
N ILE A 15 -46.28 3.83 -45.93
CA ILE A 15 -46.00 3.50 -44.52
C ILE A 15 -45.25 2.18 -44.54
N ILE A 16 -43.91 2.23 -44.46
CA ILE A 16 -43.12 1.03 -44.20
C ILE A 16 -43.29 0.72 -42.71
N ASN A 17 -44.16 -0.24 -42.41
CA ASN A 17 -44.28 -0.81 -41.06
C ASN A 17 -42.96 -1.50 -40.67
N ARG A 18 -42.15 -0.82 -39.86
CA ARG A 18 -40.98 -1.36 -39.15
C ARG A 18 -41.40 -2.24 -37.95
N GLN A 19 -42.35 -3.16 -38.13
CA GLN A 19 -42.90 -3.97 -37.03
C GLN A 19 -42.37 -5.41 -36.92
N ASP A 20 -41.49 -5.85 -37.82
CA ASP A 20 -40.78 -7.13 -37.68
C ASP A 20 -39.32 -6.98 -37.20
N ALA A 21 -39.04 -5.90 -36.45
CA ALA A 21 -37.80 -5.83 -35.67
C ALA A 21 -37.97 -6.73 -34.44
N PHE A 22 -37.57 -8.00 -34.58
CA PHE A 22 -37.32 -8.94 -33.48
C PHE A 22 -36.40 -8.25 -32.46
N TYR A 23 -36.98 -7.67 -31.40
CA TYR A 23 -36.22 -7.37 -30.19
C TYR A 23 -36.08 -8.70 -29.44
N PRO A 24 -34.88 -9.30 -29.37
CA PRO A 24 -34.71 -10.53 -28.61
C PRO A 24 -35.06 -10.23 -27.14
N PRO A 25 -36.00 -10.98 -26.53
CA PRO A 25 -36.25 -10.88 -25.12
C PRO A 25 -35.08 -11.56 -24.41
N ASN A 26 -34.16 -10.76 -23.87
CA ASN A 26 -33.18 -11.04 -22.81
C ASN A 26 -31.92 -10.18 -23.04
N ASN A 27 -31.25 -9.79 -21.96
CA ASN A 27 -30.02 -8.98 -21.87
C ASN A 27 -28.77 -9.61 -22.55
N ILE A 28 -28.93 -10.29 -23.68
CA ILE A 28 -27.85 -10.89 -24.46
C ILE A 28 -27.39 -9.81 -25.43
N MET A 29 -26.17 -9.29 -25.26
CA MET A 29 -25.59 -8.40 -26.26
C MET A 29 -25.57 -9.13 -27.62
N PRO A 30 -26.09 -8.51 -28.70
CA PRO A 30 -26.06 -9.11 -30.02
C PRO A 30 -24.61 -9.40 -30.42
N VAL A 31 -24.38 -10.55 -31.06
CA VAL A 31 -23.07 -10.91 -31.58
C VAL A 31 -22.69 -9.87 -32.65
N PRO A 32 -21.45 -9.35 -32.67
CA PRO A 32 -21.07 -8.27 -33.58
C PRO A 32 -21.32 -8.61 -35.06
N PHE A 33 -21.23 -9.89 -35.43
CA PHE A 33 -21.54 -10.41 -36.76
C PHE A 33 -22.08 -11.85 -36.68
N ASN A 34 -22.79 -12.28 -37.72
CA ASN A 34 -23.25 -13.65 -37.91
C ASN A 34 -23.29 -13.97 -39.41
N ASP A 35 -22.42 -14.87 -39.89
CA ASP A 35 -22.21 -15.14 -41.31
C ASP A 35 -21.93 -13.86 -42.13
N ARG A 36 -22.88 -13.48 -43.01
CA ARG A 36 -22.82 -12.28 -43.85
C ARG A 36 -23.46 -11.06 -43.20
N LEU A 37 -23.93 -11.18 -41.98
CA LEU A 37 -24.64 -10.13 -41.27
C LEU A 37 -23.73 -9.44 -40.25
N SER A 38 -23.73 -8.11 -40.20
CA SER A 38 -23.05 -7.31 -39.18
C SER A 38 -24.05 -6.47 -38.41
N PHE A 39 -23.96 -6.45 -37.08
CA PHE A 39 -24.87 -5.64 -36.25
C PHE A 39 -24.47 -4.16 -36.28
N ASP A 40 -25.41 -3.29 -36.63
CA ASP A 40 -25.27 -1.84 -36.51
C ASP A 40 -25.86 -1.37 -35.19
N LYS A 41 -25.00 -0.92 -34.29
CA LYS A 41 -25.39 -0.44 -32.96
C LYS A 41 -26.24 0.81 -33.00
N THR A 42 -26.08 1.65 -34.02
CA THR A 42 -26.82 2.89 -34.21
C THR A 42 -28.23 2.61 -34.71
N LEU A 43 -28.37 1.67 -35.66
CA LEU A 43 -29.66 1.28 -36.22
C LEU A 43 -30.38 0.21 -35.39
N GLY A 44 -29.66 -0.48 -34.51
CA GLY A 44 -30.19 -1.60 -33.71
C GLY A 44 -30.57 -2.82 -34.55
N ALA A 45 -29.93 -3.02 -35.71
CA ALA A 45 -30.30 -4.05 -36.69
C ALA A 45 -29.07 -4.67 -37.36
N TYR A 46 -29.24 -5.86 -37.94
CA TYR A 46 -28.21 -6.51 -38.76
C TYR A 46 -28.26 -6.00 -40.21
N ILE A 47 -27.09 -5.71 -40.76
CA ILE A 47 -26.87 -5.32 -42.16
C ILE A 47 -26.16 -6.46 -42.89
N GLU A 48 -26.66 -6.84 -44.05
CA GLU A 48 -26.06 -7.87 -44.89
C GLU A 48 -24.91 -7.32 -45.76
N PHE A 49 -23.82 -8.09 -45.85
CA PHE A 49 -22.64 -7.80 -46.64
C PHE A 49 -22.38 -8.90 -47.68
N PRO A 50 -21.66 -8.60 -48.78
CA PRO A 50 -21.44 -9.57 -49.86
C PRO A 50 -20.72 -10.85 -49.41
N THR A 51 -19.81 -10.74 -48.44
CA THR A 51 -19.02 -11.86 -47.91
C THR A 51 -18.98 -11.84 -46.38
N CYS A 52 -18.69 -12.99 -45.77
CA CYS A 52 -18.53 -13.07 -44.31
C CYS A 52 -17.33 -12.27 -43.81
N SER A 53 -16.28 -12.13 -44.62
CA SER A 53 -15.11 -11.31 -44.28
C SER A 53 -15.46 -9.82 -44.24
N ASP A 54 -16.26 -9.36 -45.20
CA ASP A 54 -16.74 -7.96 -45.21
C ASP A 54 -17.67 -7.68 -44.03
N ALA A 55 -18.54 -8.64 -43.68
CA ALA A 55 -19.39 -8.54 -42.49
C ALA A 55 -18.56 -8.46 -41.20
N MET A 56 -17.56 -9.34 -41.04
CA MET A 56 -16.63 -9.33 -39.90
C MET A 56 -15.91 -7.98 -39.77
N LEU A 57 -15.31 -7.49 -40.85
CA LEU A 57 -14.57 -6.23 -40.83
C LEU A 57 -15.50 -5.05 -40.57
N SER A 58 -16.69 -5.03 -41.18
CA SER A 58 -17.67 -3.95 -40.98
C SER A 58 -18.21 -3.91 -39.55
N SER A 59 -18.24 -5.05 -38.85
CA SER A 59 -18.65 -5.10 -37.43
C SER A 59 -17.72 -4.30 -36.50
N LEU A 60 -16.45 -4.11 -36.88
CA LEU A 60 -15.53 -3.25 -36.14
C LEU A 60 -16.03 -1.79 -36.13
N THR A 61 -16.50 -1.29 -37.27
CA THR A 61 -17.07 0.07 -37.37
C THR A 61 -18.48 0.12 -36.77
N LEU A 62 -19.36 -0.79 -37.19
CA LEU A 62 -20.80 -0.71 -36.93
C LEU A 62 -21.18 -1.12 -35.50
N ALA A 63 -20.52 -2.14 -34.94
CA ALA A 63 -20.81 -2.64 -33.59
C ALA A 63 -19.84 -2.08 -32.54
N LEU A 64 -18.54 -2.03 -32.86
CA LEU A 64 -17.49 -1.63 -31.92
C LEU A 64 -17.11 -0.14 -32.02
N GLY A 65 -17.59 0.59 -33.02
CA GLY A 65 -17.35 2.02 -33.17
C GLY A 65 -15.89 2.38 -33.49
N VAL A 66 -15.15 1.49 -34.15
CA VAL A 66 -13.79 1.77 -34.60
C VAL A 66 -13.82 2.90 -35.64
N ASP A 67 -12.95 3.90 -35.46
CA ASP A 67 -12.85 5.05 -36.36
C ASP A 67 -12.46 4.66 -37.78
N TYR A 68 -13.00 5.37 -38.78
CA TYR A 68 -12.78 5.08 -40.19
C TYR A 68 -11.29 5.15 -40.59
N THR A 69 -10.49 6.02 -39.97
CA THR A 69 -9.04 6.11 -40.26
C THR A 69 -8.30 4.84 -39.85
N VAL A 70 -8.72 4.21 -38.75
CA VAL A 70 -8.15 2.94 -38.28
C VAL A 70 -8.60 1.80 -39.19
N MET A 71 -9.86 1.81 -39.63
CA MET A 71 -10.37 0.81 -40.57
C MET A 71 -9.72 0.90 -41.94
N ASP A 72 -9.47 2.11 -42.45
CA ASP A 72 -8.72 2.31 -43.69
C ASP A 72 -7.32 1.72 -43.58
N ALA A 73 -6.64 1.91 -42.45
CA ALA A 73 -5.35 1.28 -42.19
C ALA A 73 -5.44 -0.25 -42.18
N VAL A 74 -6.48 -0.83 -41.57
CA VAL A 74 -6.74 -2.28 -41.60
C VAL A 74 -6.95 -2.76 -43.04
N PHE A 75 -7.77 -2.06 -43.84
CA PHE A 75 -7.98 -2.42 -45.24
C PHE A 75 -6.68 -2.33 -46.05
N CYS A 76 -5.86 -1.31 -45.82
CA CYS A 76 -4.54 -1.19 -46.44
C CYS A 76 -3.64 -2.39 -46.09
N ILE A 77 -3.63 -2.84 -44.83
CA ILE A 77 -2.84 -3.99 -44.38
C ILE A 77 -3.35 -5.29 -45.04
N VAL A 78 -4.65 -5.55 -44.97
CA VAL A 78 -5.24 -6.80 -45.49
C VAL A 78 -5.12 -6.90 -47.01
N LYS A 79 -5.15 -5.77 -47.72
CA LYS A 79 -4.95 -5.71 -49.18
C LYS A 79 -3.48 -5.68 -49.58
N HIS A 80 -2.54 -5.58 -48.64
CA HIS A 80 -1.12 -5.52 -48.96
C HIS A 80 -0.63 -6.87 -49.52
N SER A 81 0.11 -6.85 -50.62
CA SER A 81 0.51 -8.09 -51.34
C SER A 81 1.42 -9.03 -50.53
N SER A 82 2.10 -8.50 -49.52
CA SER A 82 2.95 -9.28 -48.60
C SER A 82 2.22 -9.73 -47.34
N PHE A 83 0.96 -9.36 -47.14
CA PHE A 83 0.21 -9.77 -45.96
C PHE A 83 -0.29 -11.20 -46.17
N ASN A 84 0.26 -12.14 -45.38
CA ASN A 84 -0.19 -13.52 -45.35
C ASN A 84 -0.85 -13.82 -44.00
N PRO A 85 -2.17 -14.03 -43.93
CA PRO A 85 -2.88 -14.28 -42.67
C PRO A 85 -2.43 -15.58 -41.99
N SER A 86 -1.91 -16.55 -42.76
CA SER A 86 -1.41 -17.81 -42.18
C SER A 86 -0.09 -17.66 -41.41
N GLU A 87 0.62 -16.54 -41.55
CA GLU A 87 1.86 -16.22 -40.85
C GLU A 87 1.66 -15.35 -39.61
N LEU A 88 0.41 -14.94 -39.32
CA LEU A 88 0.11 -14.06 -38.19
C LEU A 88 0.24 -14.83 -36.87
N THR A 89 1.31 -14.55 -36.13
CA THR A 89 1.60 -15.18 -34.82
C THR A 89 1.09 -14.37 -33.62
N LEU A 90 0.56 -13.16 -33.85
CA LEU A 90 0.07 -12.26 -32.81
C LEU A 90 -1.44 -12.48 -32.63
N HIS A 91 -1.87 -12.80 -31.41
CA HIS A 91 -3.26 -13.09 -31.07
C HIS A 91 -4.00 -11.90 -30.46
N GLY A 92 -3.26 -10.88 -30.00
CA GLY A 92 -3.83 -9.68 -29.40
C GLY A 92 -2.88 -8.49 -29.38
N THR A 93 -3.39 -7.35 -28.90
CA THR A 93 -2.59 -6.11 -28.74
C THR A 93 -1.47 -6.27 -27.72
N GLU A 94 -1.69 -7.09 -26.69
CA GLU A 94 -0.73 -7.50 -25.68
C GLU A 94 0.53 -8.11 -26.30
N ASP A 95 0.37 -9.04 -27.25
CA ASP A 95 1.49 -9.72 -27.92
C ASP A 95 2.35 -8.75 -28.72
N VAL A 96 1.73 -7.76 -29.37
CA VAL A 96 2.44 -6.69 -30.10
C VAL A 96 3.35 -5.93 -29.14
N TYR A 97 2.82 -5.52 -27.98
CA TYR A 97 3.60 -4.78 -26.99
C TYR A 97 4.71 -5.63 -26.36
N ALA A 98 4.42 -6.88 -26.03
CA ALA A 98 5.41 -7.82 -25.52
C ALA A 98 6.54 -8.06 -26.53
N HIS A 99 6.22 -8.24 -27.81
CA HIS A 99 7.21 -8.44 -28.87
C HIS A 99 8.13 -7.22 -29.03
N VAL A 100 7.55 -6.01 -29.12
CA VAL A 100 8.33 -4.75 -29.23
C VAL A 100 9.22 -4.54 -28.01
N ALA A 101 8.70 -4.79 -26.81
CA ALA A 101 9.46 -4.68 -25.58
C ALA A 101 10.63 -5.68 -25.51
N ASN A 102 10.40 -6.93 -25.93
CA ASN A 102 11.44 -7.96 -26.00
C ASN A 102 12.52 -7.59 -27.02
N ARG A 103 12.16 -7.12 -28.22
CA ARG A 103 13.12 -6.63 -29.21
C ARG A 103 13.97 -5.48 -28.70
N ARG A 104 13.35 -4.46 -28.09
CA ARG A 104 14.09 -3.35 -27.45
C ARG A 104 15.04 -3.82 -26.36
N SER A 105 14.63 -4.81 -25.58
CA SER A 105 15.46 -5.41 -24.53
C SER A 105 16.67 -6.16 -25.11
N GLN A 106 16.47 -6.90 -26.21
CA GLN A 106 17.56 -7.58 -26.94
C GLN A 106 18.53 -6.60 -27.57
N GLU A 107 18.04 -5.57 -28.25
CA GLU A 107 18.87 -4.51 -28.84
C GLU A 107 19.70 -3.77 -27.78
N ALA A 108 19.09 -3.45 -26.64
CA ALA A 108 19.80 -2.85 -25.52
C ALA A 108 20.93 -3.76 -24.98
N ALA A 109 20.72 -5.08 -24.94
CA ALA A 109 21.75 -6.04 -24.55
C ALA A 109 22.89 -6.18 -25.58
N ILE A 110 22.60 -6.02 -26.87
CA ILE A 110 23.62 -6.00 -27.93
C ILE A 110 24.45 -4.71 -27.85
N MET A 111 23.83 -3.58 -27.52
CA MET A 111 24.52 -2.31 -27.37
C MET A 111 25.51 -2.30 -26.19
N THR A 112 25.19 -2.97 -25.09
CA THR A 112 26.10 -3.06 -23.93
C THR A 112 27.32 -3.94 -24.21
N THR A 113 27.15 -5.06 -24.91
CA THR A 113 28.27 -5.96 -25.26
C THR A 113 29.28 -5.33 -26.23
N ARG A 114 28.85 -4.40 -27.11
CA ARG A 114 29.77 -3.65 -27.98
C ARG A 114 30.66 -2.66 -27.21
N GLY A 115 30.20 -2.12 -26.08
CA GLY A 115 30.99 -1.20 -25.24
C GLY A 115 32.21 -1.87 -24.58
N VAL A 116 32.11 -3.16 -24.25
CA VAL A 116 33.18 -3.93 -23.59
C VAL A 116 34.42 -4.06 -24.48
N ARG A 117 34.24 -4.09 -25.81
CA ARG A 117 35.37 -4.20 -26.75
C ARG A 117 36.14 -2.90 -26.96
N SER A 118 35.67 -1.78 -26.44
CA SER A 118 36.29 -0.47 -26.75
C SER A 118 37.59 -0.21 -25.99
N GLY A 119 38.04 -1.04 -25.04
CA GLY A 119 39.33 -0.87 -24.34
C GLY A 119 39.45 0.40 -23.48
N LEU A 120 38.45 1.29 -23.48
CA LEU A 120 38.50 2.62 -22.88
C LEU A 120 37.79 2.73 -21.51
N SER A 121 37.17 1.65 -21.00
CA SER A 121 36.55 1.70 -19.67
C SER A 121 37.59 1.46 -18.58
N LEU A 122 37.91 2.52 -17.82
CA LEU A 122 38.80 2.47 -16.65
C LEU A 122 38.27 1.60 -15.50
N VAL A 123 36.96 1.34 -15.48
CA VAL A 123 36.31 0.55 -14.42
C VAL A 123 35.82 -0.79 -14.99
N PRO A 124 36.17 -1.93 -14.35
CA PRO A 124 35.65 -3.24 -14.76
C PRO A 124 34.12 -3.31 -14.66
N GLN A 125 33.49 -3.95 -15.65
CA GLN A 125 32.02 -4.07 -15.73
C GLN A 125 31.39 -4.68 -14.47
N VAL A 126 32.04 -5.69 -13.89
CA VAL A 126 31.53 -6.35 -12.67
C VAL A 126 31.44 -5.39 -11.48
N VAL A 127 32.35 -4.43 -11.39
CA VAL A 127 32.35 -3.41 -10.32
C VAL A 127 31.18 -2.46 -10.52
N ILE A 128 30.95 -2.02 -11.76
CA ILE A 128 29.83 -1.14 -12.13
C ILE A 128 28.49 -1.83 -11.81
N GLU A 129 28.35 -3.09 -12.24
CA GLU A 129 27.14 -3.88 -11.97
C GLU A 129 26.90 -4.04 -10.48
N ARG A 130 27.94 -4.32 -9.68
CA ARG A 130 27.79 -4.46 -8.24
C ARG A 130 27.44 -3.16 -7.54
N VAL A 131 28.05 -2.04 -7.93
CA VAL A 131 27.71 -0.71 -7.39
C VAL A 131 26.25 -0.35 -7.70
N ILE A 132 25.83 -0.55 -8.94
CA ILE A 132 24.45 -0.28 -9.37
C ILE A 132 23.47 -1.24 -8.68
N GLU A 133 23.84 -2.49 -8.48
CA GLU A 133 23.04 -3.48 -7.75
C GLU A 133 22.83 -3.06 -6.29
N VAL A 134 23.88 -2.61 -5.59
CA VAL A 134 23.75 -2.12 -4.20
C VAL A 134 22.79 -0.92 -4.12
N ILE A 135 22.93 0.05 -5.03
CA ILE A 135 22.02 1.21 -5.10
C ILE A 135 20.58 0.75 -5.41
N GLY A 136 20.44 -0.24 -6.30
CA GLY A 136 19.15 -0.84 -6.64
C GLY A 136 18.51 -1.59 -5.47
N ASP A 137 19.29 -2.34 -4.69
CA ASP A 137 18.82 -3.05 -3.49
C ASP A 137 18.39 -2.05 -2.40
N GLU A 138 19.14 -0.96 -2.21
CA GLU A 138 18.73 0.13 -1.32
C GLU A 138 17.42 0.79 -1.78
N LEU A 139 17.26 1.03 -3.09
CA LEU A 139 16.02 1.59 -3.64
C LEU A 139 14.83 0.65 -3.43
N GLU A 140 15.04 -0.65 -3.56
CA GLU A 140 14.04 -1.70 -3.31
C GLU A 140 13.57 -1.64 -1.84
N VAL A 141 14.51 -1.61 -0.88
CA VAL A 141 14.21 -1.50 0.57
C VAL A 141 13.42 -0.23 0.87
N GLU A 142 13.86 0.93 0.40
CA GLU A 142 13.15 2.21 0.63
C GLU A 142 11.75 2.23 0.00
N SER A 143 11.56 1.50 -1.12
CA SER A 143 10.25 1.41 -1.77
C SER A 143 9.25 0.58 -0.97
N ARG A 144 9.71 -0.44 -0.23
CA ARG A 144 8.88 -1.27 0.65
C ARG A 144 8.56 -0.58 1.98
N SER A 145 9.50 0.18 2.55
CA SER A 145 9.31 0.87 3.83
C SER A 145 8.15 1.88 3.85
N PHE A 146 7.82 2.49 2.70
CA PHE A 146 6.74 3.49 2.60
C PHE A 146 5.36 2.93 2.99
N ALA A 147 5.19 1.61 2.95
CA ALA A 147 3.91 0.96 3.19
C ALA A 147 3.59 0.71 4.67
N THR A 148 4.60 0.65 5.54
CA THR A 148 4.44 0.15 6.92
C THR A 148 4.77 1.21 7.97
N GLU A 149 5.36 2.33 7.56
CA GLU A 149 5.93 3.31 8.48
C GLU A 149 4.96 4.41 8.90
N MET A 150 5.15 4.85 10.14
CA MET A 150 4.52 6.00 10.77
C MET A 150 4.55 7.26 9.89
N PRO A 151 3.51 8.12 9.94
CA PRO A 151 3.44 9.35 9.13
C PRO A 151 4.66 10.27 9.26
N SER A 152 5.36 10.25 10.41
CA SER A 152 6.53 11.08 10.67
C SER A 152 7.84 10.55 10.05
N LEU A 153 7.93 9.25 9.72
CA LEU A 153 9.11 8.67 9.04
C LEU A 153 8.98 8.74 7.51
N GLY A 154 7.75 8.78 6.98
CA GLY A 154 7.46 8.72 5.54
C GLY A 154 8.09 9.84 4.70
N GLU A 155 8.31 11.03 5.26
CA GLU A 155 8.96 12.12 4.52
C GLU A 155 10.45 11.84 4.24
N ARG A 156 11.15 11.17 5.17
CA ARG A 156 12.58 10.88 5.03
C ARG A 156 12.82 9.77 4.00
N THR A 157 12.04 8.70 4.06
CA THR A 157 12.11 7.60 3.09
C THR A 157 11.78 8.07 1.68
N SER A 158 10.79 8.96 1.53
CA SER A 158 10.47 9.59 0.24
C SER A 158 11.64 10.39 -0.35
N ARG A 159 12.36 11.18 0.46
CA ARG A 159 13.53 11.94 -0.01
C ARG A 159 14.67 11.02 -0.43
N LYS A 160 14.99 9.99 0.36
CA LYS A 160 16.06 9.04 0.04
C LYS A 160 15.73 8.23 -1.21
N LYS A 161 14.51 7.73 -1.35
CA LYS A 161 14.01 7.06 -2.56
C LYS A 161 14.22 7.92 -3.81
N LYS A 162 13.79 9.19 -3.78
CA LYS A 162 13.97 10.13 -4.90
C LYS A 162 15.45 10.38 -5.23
N ALA A 163 16.31 10.47 -4.21
CA ALA A 163 17.75 10.62 -4.40
C ALA A 163 18.37 9.40 -5.10
N LEU A 164 18.03 8.18 -4.66
CA LEU A 164 18.51 6.94 -5.27
C LEU A 164 18.03 6.80 -6.72
N GLN A 165 16.77 7.12 -7.00
CA GLN A 165 16.24 7.14 -8.37
C GLN A 165 17.00 8.13 -9.27
N LYS A 166 17.31 9.33 -8.76
CA LYS A 166 18.10 10.33 -9.47
C LYS A 166 19.52 9.84 -9.75
N ILE A 167 20.15 9.17 -8.79
CA ILE A 167 21.48 8.58 -8.97
C ILE A 167 21.47 7.54 -10.09
N LEU A 168 20.51 6.60 -10.08
CA LEU A 168 20.39 5.58 -11.13
C LEU A 168 20.05 6.18 -12.50
N SER A 169 19.20 7.20 -12.54
CA SER A 169 18.88 7.93 -13.76
C SER A 169 20.14 8.59 -14.34
N ASN A 170 20.91 9.31 -13.52
CA ASN A 170 22.17 9.92 -13.93
C ASN A 170 23.22 8.88 -14.34
N ALA A 171 23.32 7.75 -13.60
CA ALA A 171 24.21 6.64 -13.92
C ALA A 171 23.92 6.08 -15.32
N SER A 172 22.64 6.04 -15.71
CA SER A 172 22.23 5.60 -17.04
C SER A 172 22.64 6.55 -18.18
N LEU A 173 23.13 7.76 -17.87
CA LEU A 173 23.61 8.76 -18.83
C LEU A 173 25.14 8.81 -18.94
N VAL A 174 25.88 8.22 -17.99
CA VAL A 174 27.35 8.33 -17.91
C VAL A 174 28.04 7.67 -19.10
N GLN A 175 27.76 6.40 -19.34
CA GLN A 175 28.33 5.64 -20.45
C GLN A 175 27.46 4.42 -20.81
N ARG A 176 27.60 3.91 -22.03
CA ARG A 176 26.77 2.82 -22.57
C ARG A 176 26.75 1.56 -21.71
N SER A 177 27.89 1.22 -21.08
CA SER A 177 28.03 0.07 -20.18
C SER A 177 27.23 0.20 -18.88
N TRP A 178 26.88 1.43 -18.46
CA TRP A 178 26.11 1.72 -17.26
C TRP A 178 24.60 1.78 -17.53
N VAL A 179 24.20 2.08 -18.77
CA VAL A 179 22.81 2.30 -19.17
C VAL A 179 21.92 1.15 -18.72
N GLN A 180 22.25 -0.09 -19.11
CA GLN A 180 21.38 -1.23 -18.86
C GLN A 180 21.32 -1.62 -17.39
N PRO A 181 22.45 -1.81 -16.65
CA PRO A 181 22.36 -2.11 -15.23
C PRO A 181 21.58 -1.02 -14.46
N ALA A 182 21.84 0.26 -14.76
CA ALA A 182 21.19 1.37 -14.06
C ALA A 182 19.68 1.41 -14.33
N ARG A 183 19.27 1.20 -15.59
CA ARG A 183 17.86 1.12 -15.97
C ARG A 183 17.15 -0.09 -15.34
N ARG A 184 17.82 -1.25 -15.28
CA ARG A 184 17.28 -2.44 -14.61
C ARG A 184 17.09 -2.19 -13.12
N ALA A 185 18.10 -1.62 -12.44
CA ALA A 185 18.00 -1.25 -11.04
C ALA A 185 16.87 -0.25 -10.79
N LEU A 186 16.71 0.75 -11.67
CA LEU A 186 15.62 1.73 -11.58
C LEU A 186 14.25 1.06 -11.75
N GLY A 187 14.14 0.06 -12.63
CA GLY A 187 12.92 -0.69 -12.90
C GLY A 187 12.66 -1.88 -11.98
N ARG A 188 13.41 -2.05 -10.88
CA ARG A 188 13.15 -3.09 -9.88
C ARG A 188 11.83 -2.88 -9.13
N SER A 189 11.38 -1.63 -9.02
CA SER A 189 10.12 -1.26 -8.38
C SER A 189 9.23 -0.51 -9.36
N LEU A 190 8.01 -1.00 -9.55
CA LEU A 190 6.96 -0.36 -10.33
C LEU A 190 5.84 0.09 -9.40
N THR A 191 5.49 1.37 -9.44
CA THR A 191 4.32 1.91 -8.74
C THR A 191 3.36 2.51 -9.74
N LEU A 192 2.17 1.92 -9.82
CA LEU A 192 1.06 2.31 -10.66
C LEU A 192 0.03 3.04 -9.80
N ALA A 193 0.17 4.35 -9.67
CA ALA A 193 -0.74 5.19 -8.91
C ALA A 193 -1.89 5.68 -9.80
N ASN A 194 -3.13 5.53 -9.34
CA ASN A 194 -4.34 5.95 -10.06
C ASN A 194 -4.34 5.42 -11.51
N SER A 195 -3.90 4.18 -11.67
CA SER A 195 -3.61 3.65 -13.01
C SER A 195 -4.90 3.28 -13.73
N SER A 196 -5.08 3.88 -14.91
CA SER A 196 -6.01 3.37 -15.93
C SER A 196 -5.39 2.21 -16.69
N ARG A 197 -6.20 1.52 -17.48
CA ARG A 197 -5.73 0.52 -18.44
C ARG A 197 -4.67 1.06 -19.41
N GLU A 198 -4.79 2.30 -19.87
CA GLU A 198 -3.83 2.92 -20.77
C GLU A 198 -2.47 3.07 -20.11
N SER A 199 -2.43 3.48 -18.84
CA SER A 199 -1.19 3.59 -18.06
C SER A 199 -0.47 2.24 -17.89
N LEU A 200 -1.23 1.15 -17.74
CA LEU A 200 -0.68 -0.21 -17.77
C LEU A 200 -0.10 -0.57 -19.13
N LEU A 201 -0.79 -0.25 -20.22
CA LEU A 201 -0.31 -0.47 -21.58
C LEU A 201 0.94 0.36 -21.89
N ASP A 202 1.02 1.58 -21.37
CA ASP A 202 2.22 2.40 -21.50
C ASP A 202 3.38 1.85 -20.69
N SER A 203 3.11 1.32 -19.50
CA SER A 203 4.10 0.58 -18.71
C SER A 203 4.62 -0.65 -19.47
N LEU A 204 3.73 -1.37 -20.17
CA LEU A 204 4.11 -2.46 -21.09
C LEU A 204 5.01 -2.02 -22.25
N ARG A 205 5.11 -0.73 -22.57
CA ARG A 205 6.02 -0.19 -23.58
C ARG A 205 7.36 0.27 -23.01
N MET A 206 7.45 0.46 -21.69
CA MET A 206 8.65 1.00 -21.06
C MET A 206 9.79 -0.03 -21.08
N PRO A 207 11.00 0.34 -21.54
CA PRO A 207 12.17 -0.55 -21.54
C PRO A 207 12.80 -0.68 -20.15
N LEU A 208 12.32 0.10 -19.16
CA LEU A 208 12.79 0.02 -17.77
C LEU A 208 12.26 -1.22 -17.05
N LEU A 209 11.13 -1.77 -17.48
CA LEU A 209 10.45 -2.87 -16.79
C LEU A 209 10.77 -4.22 -17.43
N GLY A 210 10.63 -5.31 -16.70
CA GLY A 210 10.89 -6.64 -17.24
C GLY A 210 11.12 -7.69 -16.15
N PRO A 211 11.82 -8.80 -16.48
CA PRO A 211 12.08 -9.90 -15.55
C PRO A 211 12.98 -9.53 -14.35
N TRP A 212 13.40 -8.27 -14.23
CA TRP A 212 14.15 -7.75 -13.08
C TRP A 212 13.26 -6.90 -12.15
N THR A 213 12.01 -6.65 -12.52
CA THR A 213 11.03 -5.98 -11.66
C THR A 213 10.61 -6.95 -10.55
N ARG A 214 10.91 -6.59 -9.31
CA ARG A 214 10.69 -7.40 -8.09
C ARG A 214 9.53 -6.89 -7.25
N ASP A 215 9.29 -5.59 -7.28
CA ASP A 215 8.25 -4.94 -6.48
C ASP A 215 7.21 -4.30 -7.38
N LEU A 216 5.94 -4.66 -7.17
CA LEU A 216 4.81 -4.10 -7.89
C LEU A 216 3.81 -3.49 -6.91
N ALA A 217 3.55 -2.20 -7.02
CA ALA A 217 2.50 -1.52 -6.27
C ALA A 217 1.43 -1.01 -7.23
N VAL A 218 0.18 -1.41 -7.05
CA VAL A 218 -1.00 -0.91 -7.76
C VAL A 218 -1.85 -0.15 -6.76
N LEU A 219 -1.90 1.18 -6.89
CA LEU A 219 -2.56 2.06 -5.94
C LEU A 219 -3.86 2.61 -6.54
N ALA A 220 -5.00 2.20 -5.98
CA ALA A 220 -6.33 2.76 -6.26
C ALA A 220 -6.62 2.88 -7.77
N PRO A 221 -6.85 1.77 -8.49
CA PRO A 221 -7.17 1.84 -9.91
C PRO A 221 -8.46 2.66 -10.11
N GLU A 222 -8.38 3.74 -10.91
CA GLU A 222 -9.53 4.60 -11.26
C GLU A 222 -10.43 3.97 -12.35
N GLU A 223 -10.16 2.72 -12.73
CA GLU A 223 -10.81 2.05 -13.86
C GLU A 223 -12.25 1.61 -13.52
N ASP A 224 -13.22 2.00 -14.33
CA ASP A 224 -14.62 1.55 -14.20
C ASP A 224 -14.83 0.08 -14.56
N GLN A 225 -13.87 -0.51 -15.29
CA GLN A 225 -13.86 -1.91 -15.73
C GLN A 225 -12.71 -2.71 -15.09
N PRO A 226 -12.81 -3.07 -13.80
CA PRO A 226 -11.76 -3.78 -13.05
C PRO A 226 -11.38 -5.12 -13.67
N ALA A 227 -12.30 -5.78 -14.38
CA ALA A 227 -12.03 -7.05 -15.07
C ALA A 227 -11.04 -6.88 -16.24
N LEU A 228 -11.18 -5.82 -17.05
CA LEU A 228 -10.24 -5.52 -18.12
C LEU A 228 -8.88 -5.08 -17.57
N PHE A 229 -8.90 -4.31 -16.50
CA PHE A 229 -7.68 -3.94 -15.78
C PHE A 229 -6.92 -5.18 -15.28
N ALA A 230 -7.61 -6.09 -14.58
CA ALA A 230 -7.02 -7.33 -14.08
C ALA A 230 -6.52 -8.25 -15.21
N LYS A 231 -7.23 -8.30 -16.35
CA LYS A 231 -6.76 -9.03 -17.55
C LYS A 231 -5.46 -8.43 -18.09
N THR A 232 -5.38 -7.12 -18.19
CA THR A 232 -4.18 -6.42 -18.69
C THR A 232 -3.01 -6.59 -17.72
N LEU A 233 -3.26 -6.44 -16.42
CA LEU A 233 -2.27 -6.66 -15.37
C LEU A 233 -1.76 -8.11 -15.37
N ARG A 234 -2.64 -9.09 -15.59
CA ARG A 234 -2.27 -10.50 -15.74
C ARG A 234 -1.29 -10.70 -16.90
N SER A 235 -1.58 -10.18 -18.09
CA SER A 235 -0.67 -10.26 -19.23
C SER A 235 0.70 -9.64 -18.91
N LEU A 236 0.71 -8.46 -18.29
CA LEU A 236 1.94 -7.81 -17.82
C LEU A 236 2.74 -8.68 -16.85
N LEU A 237 2.08 -9.34 -15.90
CA LEU A 237 2.71 -10.25 -14.93
C LEU A 237 3.27 -11.51 -15.59
N SER A 238 2.51 -12.15 -16.48
CA SER A 238 2.92 -13.41 -17.11
C SER A 238 4.01 -13.23 -18.16
N GLU A 239 4.01 -12.12 -18.89
CA GLU A 239 4.89 -11.94 -20.05
C GLU A 239 6.14 -11.14 -19.73
N ARG A 240 6.06 -10.16 -18.83
CA ARG A 240 7.17 -9.24 -18.55
C ARG A 240 7.64 -9.26 -17.11
N LEU A 241 6.74 -9.23 -16.13
CA LEU A 241 7.11 -9.07 -14.72
C LEU A 241 7.22 -10.42 -13.99
N THR A 242 7.92 -11.37 -14.59
CA THR A 242 7.98 -12.77 -14.13
C THR A 242 8.75 -12.98 -12.83
N ALA A 243 9.49 -11.97 -12.36
CA ALA A 243 10.29 -12.03 -11.14
C ALA A 243 9.71 -11.18 -9.98
N VAL A 244 8.44 -10.81 -10.04
CA VAL A 244 7.78 -10.07 -8.95
C VAL A 244 7.76 -10.95 -7.69
N THR A 245 8.42 -10.45 -6.65
CA THR A 245 8.50 -11.08 -5.32
C THR A 245 7.68 -10.35 -4.26
N SER A 246 7.38 -9.06 -4.46
CA SER A 246 6.53 -8.27 -3.57
C SER A 246 5.43 -7.59 -4.37
N ILE A 247 4.19 -7.71 -3.89
CA ILE A 247 3.04 -7.04 -4.49
C ILE A 247 2.26 -6.25 -3.44
N SER A 248 1.94 -4.98 -3.76
CA SER A 248 1.09 -4.12 -2.96
C SER A 248 -0.12 -3.71 -3.77
N LEU A 249 -1.31 -4.13 -3.37
CA LEU A 249 -2.57 -3.81 -4.02
C LEU A 249 -3.41 -2.92 -3.11
N LYS A 250 -3.79 -1.75 -3.59
CA LYS A 250 -4.82 -0.92 -2.97
C LYS A 250 -6.04 -0.88 -3.87
N ALA A 251 -7.16 -1.39 -3.40
CA ALA A 251 -8.33 -1.67 -4.23
C ALA A 251 -9.63 -1.31 -3.54
N ARG A 252 -10.65 -1.00 -4.35
CA ARG A 252 -12.02 -0.86 -3.88
C ARG A 252 -12.52 -2.22 -3.38
N ARG A 253 -13.34 -2.20 -2.34
CA ARG A 253 -13.90 -3.41 -1.74
C ARG A 253 -14.63 -4.32 -2.75
N ARG A 254 -15.36 -3.73 -3.71
CA ARG A 254 -16.07 -4.46 -4.78
C ARG A 254 -15.16 -5.12 -5.81
N ASP A 255 -13.94 -4.59 -6.01
CA ASP A 255 -13.01 -5.07 -7.04
C ASP A 255 -12.03 -6.12 -6.51
N ILE A 256 -12.00 -6.32 -5.20
CA ILE A 256 -10.95 -7.09 -4.53
C ILE A 256 -10.84 -8.51 -5.09
N LEU A 257 -11.97 -9.17 -5.37
CA LEU A 257 -11.99 -10.53 -5.91
C LEU A 257 -11.42 -10.62 -7.31
N ILE A 258 -11.76 -9.65 -8.16
CA ILE A 258 -11.28 -9.57 -9.53
C ILE A 258 -9.77 -9.39 -9.53
N LEU A 259 -9.27 -8.49 -8.68
CA LEU A 259 -7.84 -8.22 -8.57
C LEU A 259 -7.09 -9.37 -7.91
N THR A 260 -7.64 -10.06 -6.91
CA THR A 260 -6.97 -11.21 -6.29
C THR A 260 -6.87 -12.42 -7.21
N SER A 261 -7.64 -12.45 -8.30
CA SER A 261 -7.47 -13.47 -9.35
C SER A 261 -6.06 -13.46 -9.97
N ILE A 262 -5.32 -12.34 -9.86
CA ILE A 262 -3.95 -12.24 -10.36
C ILE A 262 -2.94 -13.05 -9.54
N PHE A 263 -3.25 -13.41 -8.29
CA PHE A 263 -2.35 -14.17 -7.42
C PHE A 263 -1.94 -15.53 -8.01
N LYS A 264 -2.80 -16.12 -8.85
CA LYS A 264 -2.49 -17.36 -9.59
C LYS A 264 -1.34 -17.21 -10.58
N PHE A 265 -1.01 -15.99 -10.98
CA PHE A 265 0.05 -15.65 -11.93
C PHE A 265 1.33 -15.16 -11.24
N LEU A 266 1.39 -15.31 -9.91
CA LEU A 266 2.47 -14.80 -9.07
C LEU A 266 3.12 -15.96 -8.29
N PRO A 267 3.71 -16.95 -8.98
CA PRO A 267 4.18 -18.17 -8.35
C PRO A 267 5.34 -17.97 -7.37
N PHE A 268 6.06 -16.84 -7.42
CA PHE A 268 7.24 -16.57 -6.59
C PHE A 268 7.05 -15.40 -5.61
N VAL A 269 5.81 -14.94 -5.41
CA VAL A 269 5.55 -13.84 -4.49
C VAL A 269 5.79 -14.27 -3.05
N LYS A 270 6.63 -13.49 -2.38
CA LYS A 270 7.06 -13.63 -0.99
C LYS A 270 6.38 -12.63 -0.07
N GLU A 271 5.93 -11.50 -0.61
CA GLU A 271 5.29 -10.45 0.18
C GLU A 271 4.03 -9.95 -0.52
N VAL A 272 2.91 -9.94 0.21
CA VAL A 272 1.64 -9.39 -0.25
C VAL A 272 1.20 -8.32 0.73
N LYS A 273 1.00 -7.10 0.24
CA LYS A 273 0.25 -6.05 0.91
C LYS A 273 -1.07 -5.83 0.20
N LEU A 274 -2.16 -5.87 0.94
CA LEU A 274 -3.51 -5.64 0.44
C LEU A 274 -4.17 -4.55 1.28
N GLU A 275 -4.60 -3.48 0.65
CA GLU A 275 -5.33 -2.38 1.28
C GLU A 275 -6.68 -2.22 0.61
N VAL A 276 -7.75 -2.47 1.36
CA VAL A 276 -9.11 -2.28 0.89
C VAL A 276 -9.62 -0.96 1.44
N TYR A 277 -10.18 -0.12 0.58
CA TYR A 277 -10.82 1.13 0.99
C TYR A 277 -12.31 1.13 0.63
N HIS A 278 -13.07 1.94 1.37
CA HIS A 278 -14.50 2.12 1.20
C HIS A 278 -14.78 3.31 0.28
N GLU A 279 -15.61 3.09 -0.74
CA GLU A 279 -16.18 4.17 -1.56
C GLU A 279 -17.69 4.35 -1.36
N CYS A 280 -18.40 3.32 -0.88
CA CYS A 280 -19.86 3.35 -0.80
C CYS A 280 -20.37 3.12 0.63
N GLU A 281 -21.47 3.80 0.94
CA GLU A 281 -22.31 3.58 2.13
C GLU A 281 -23.00 2.21 2.00
N GLY A 282 -22.29 1.15 2.33
CA GLY A 282 -22.83 -0.21 2.27
C GLY A 282 -21.85 -1.21 2.85
N PHE A 283 -22.33 -2.04 3.78
CA PHE A 283 -21.54 -3.13 4.34
C PHE A 283 -21.53 -4.30 3.35
N VAL A 284 -20.42 -4.50 2.64
CA VAL A 284 -20.20 -5.68 1.79
C VAL A 284 -19.20 -6.59 2.50
N PRO A 285 -19.54 -7.75 3.08
CA PRO A 285 -18.56 -8.55 3.84
C PRO A 285 -17.31 -8.90 3.01
N ILE A 286 -16.14 -9.01 3.68
CA ILE A 286 -14.92 -9.48 3.00
C ILE A 286 -15.14 -10.93 2.55
N PRO A 287 -15.02 -11.24 1.25
CA PRO A 287 -15.37 -12.58 0.78
C PRO A 287 -14.32 -13.62 1.19
N THR A 288 -14.75 -14.81 1.58
CA THR A 288 -13.87 -15.93 1.96
C THR A 288 -12.93 -16.37 0.83
N LEU A 289 -13.35 -16.18 -0.43
CA LEU A 289 -12.55 -16.44 -1.63
C LEU A 289 -11.24 -15.63 -1.67
N LEU A 290 -11.19 -14.47 -1.01
CA LEU A 290 -9.95 -13.68 -0.87
C LEU A 290 -8.87 -14.48 -0.15
N PHE A 291 -9.23 -15.06 1.00
CA PHE A 291 -8.28 -15.82 1.82
C PHE A 291 -7.84 -17.11 1.12
N GLN A 292 -8.73 -17.75 0.37
CA GLN A 292 -8.37 -18.89 -0.49
C GLN A 292 -7.36 -18.51 -1.58
N ALA A 293 -7.51 -17.32 -2.19
CA ALA A 293 -6.54 -16.83 -3.17
C ALA A 293 -5.18 -16.56 -2.52
N ILE A 294 -5.15 -15.96 -1.33
CA ILE A 294 -3.91 -15.69 -0.58
C ILE A 294 -3.22 -17.00 -0.16
N THR A 295 -3.97 -17.98 0.36
CA THR A 295 -3.41 -19.26 0.82
C THR A 295 -2.86 -20.11 -0.33
N SER A 296 -3.24 -19.82 -1.58
CA SER A 296 -2.67 -20.49 -2.76
C SER A 296 -1.23 -20.06 -3.08
N LEU A 297 -0.71 -19.00 -2.47
CA LEU A 297 0.64 -18.48 -2.67
C LEU A 297 1.66 -19.28 -1.85
N GLN A 298 2.29 -20.28 -2.48
CA GLN A 298 3.14 -21.26 -1.81
C GLN A 298 4.40 -20.68 -1.14
N TYR A 299 4.96 -19.61 -1.70
CA TYR A 299 6.21 -18.98 -1.23
C TYR A 299 5.98 -17.72 -0.42
N LEU A 300 4.73 -17.44 -0.02
CA LEU A 300 4.39 -16.25 0.73
C LEU A 300 5.10 -16.30 2.10
N GLU A 301 5.97 -15.32 2.34
CA GLU A 301 6.70 -15.14 3.60
C GLU A 301 6.01 -14.10 4.49
N ARG A 302 5.48 -13.02 3.90
CA ARG A 302 4.90 -11.88 4.64
C ARG A 302 3.56 -11.46 4.06
N LEU A 303 2.57 -11.28 4.92
CA LEU A 303 1.25 -10.82 4.54
C LEU A 303 0.87 -9.56 5.33
N SER A 304 0.43 -8.52 4.64
CA SER A 304 -0.06 -7.28 5.23
C SER A 304 -1.46 -6.99 4.72
N LEU A 305 -2.47 -7.06 5.58
CA LEU A 305 -3.88 -6.86 5.22
C LEU A 305 -4.43 -5.64 5.95
N ASN A 306 -4.85 -4.61 5.20
CA ASN A 306 -5.67 -3.53 5.73
C ASN A 306 -7.09 -3.71 5.20
N LEU A 307 -7.94 -4.32 6.04
CA LEU A 307 -9.30 -4.73 5.70
C LEU A 307 -10.27 -4.06 6.68
N PRO A 308 -10.70 -2.82 6.40
CA PRO A 308 -11.65 -2.13 7.26
C PRO A 308 -12.95 -2.93 7.42
N ASP A 309 -13.48 -2.92 8.64
CA ASP A 309 -14.68 -3.65 9.08
C ASP A 309 -14.59 -5.19 8.99
N TRP A 310 -13.40 -5.74 8.76
CA TRP A 310 -13.20 -7.17 8.92
C TRP A 310 -12.89 -7.51 10.38
N THR A 311 -13.63 -8.46 10.92
CA THR A 311 -13.40 -9.03 12.25
C THR A 311 -12.91 -10.47 12.09
N PRO A 312 -11.64 -10.78 12.41
CA PRO A 312 -11.09 -12.12 12.32
C PRO A 312 -11.82 -13.06 13.29
N THR A 313 -12.11 -14.27 12.83
CA THR A 313 -12.69 -15.30 13.69
C THR A 313 -11.61 -15.99 14.52
N ASN A 314 -11.94 -16.32 15.77
CA ASN A 314 -11.07 -17.03 16.72
C ASN A 314 -9.73 -16.33 16.98
N LEU A 315 -9.74 -15.01 17.20
CA LEU A 315 -8.53 -14.25 17.50
C LEU A 315 -7.84 -14.79 18.77
N SER A 316 -6.58 -15.25 18.62
CA SER A 316 -5.78 -15.88 19.67
C SER A 316 -4.33 -15.39 19.64
N ALA A 317 -3.64 -15.48 20.78
CA ALA A 317 -2.22 -15.16 20.88
C ALA A 317 -1.30 -16.23 20.27
N HIS A 318 -1.80 -17.47 20.09
CA HIS A 318 -1.02 -18.63 19.61
C HIS A 318 -1.37 -19.09 18.23
N GLU A 319 -2.50 -18.62 17.71
CA GLU A 319 -3.05 -19.11 16.46
C GLU A 319 -3.38 -17.91 15.59
N LEU A 320 -3.17 -18.11 14.29
CA LEU A 320 -3.65 -17.17 13.30
C LEU A 320 -5.18 -17.20 13.26
N PRO A 321 -5.82 -16.13 12.78
CA PRO A 321 -7.25 -16.16 12.46
C PRO A 321 -7.61 -17.38 11.62
N SER A 322 -8.82 -17.93 11.82
CA SER A 322 -9.19 -19.20 11.19
C SER A 322 -9.11 -19.16 9.65
N GLU A 323 -9.37 -17.98 9.07
CA GLU A 323 -9.27 -17.72 7.64
C GLU A 323 -7.84 -17.85 7.10
N LEU A 324 -6.83 -17.65 7.95
CA LEU A 324 -5.40 -17.75 7.64
C LEU A 324 -4.76 -19.02 8.19
N SER A 325 -5.52 -19.85 8.92
CA SER A 325 -5.04 -21.12 9.47
C SER A 325 -4.38 -22.06 8.45
N PRO A 326 -4.82 -22.15 7.16
CA PRO A 326 -4.14 -22.99 6.18
C PRO A 326 -2.67 -22.59 5.93
N MET A 327 -2.34 -21.31 6.15
CA MET A 327 -0.99 -20.79 5.92
C MET A 327 0.03 -21.25 6.96
N VAL A 328 -0.42 -21.70 8.14
CA VAL A 328 0.46 -22.20 9.20
C VAL A 328 1.28 -23.40 8.72
N THR A 329 0.74 -24.17 7.79
CA THR A 329 1.41 -25.35 7.21
C THR A 329 2.58 -24.99 6.29
N SER A 330 2.60 -23.78 5.71
CA SER A 330 3.69 -23.36 4.82
C SER A 330 4.97 -23.11 5.63
N PRO A 331 6.12 -23.70 5.28
CA PRO A 331 7.40 -23.47 5.96
C PRO A 331 7.96 -22.05 5.70
N TYR A 332 7.51 -21.39 4.63
CA TYR A 332 8.00 -20.08 4.23
C TYR A 332 7.28 -18.94 4.94
N PHE A 333 6.03 -19.15 5.35
CA PHE A 333 5.22 -18.10 5.96
C PHE A 333 5.81 -17.69 7.32
N ARG A 334 6.15 -16.41 7.45
CA ARG A 334 6.94 -15.86 8.57
C ARG A 334 6.20 -14.81 9.36
N SER A 335 5.46 -13.92 8.72
CA SER A 335 4.73 -12.87 9.43
C SER A 335 3.43 -12.49 8.75
N VAL A 336 2.47 -12.08 9.59
CA VAL A 336 1.23 -11.48 9.17
C VAL A 336 0.98 -10.20 9.96
N HIS A 337 0.54 -9.16 9.26
CA HIS A 337 0.18 -7.87 9.79
C HIS A 337 -1.25 -7.55 9.35
N LEU A 338 -2.13 -7.32 10.29
CA LEU A 338 -3.53 -6.98 10.05
C LEU A 338 -3.76 -5.56 10.53
N PHE A 339 -4.35 -4.70 9.71
CA PHE A 339 -4.61 -3.30 9.97
C PHE A 339 -6.11 -3.02 9.87
N GLY A 340 -6.59 -2.04 10.64
CA GLY A 340 -7.98 -1.58 10.59
C GLY A 340 -9.00 -2.62 11.10
N VAL A 341 -8.54 -3.60 11.88
CA VAL A 341 -9.38 -4.69 12.39
C VAL A 341 -10.17 -4.21 13.61
N SER A 342 -11.47 -4.48 13.70
CA SER A 342 -12.14 -4.28 14.99
C SER A 342 -11.83 -5.49 15.89
N PRO A 343 -11.25 -5.31 17.10
CA PRO A 343 -11.10 -4.06 17.84
C PRO A 343 -9.72 -3.36 17.75
N ALA A 344 -8.67 -3.91 17.15
CA ALA A 344 -7.33 -3.31 17.17
C ALA A 344 -6.87 -2.70 15.82
N GLU A 345 -6.24 -1.53 15.87
CA GLU A 345 -5.84 -0.84 14.64
C GLU A 345 -4.71 -1.56 13.89
N HIS A 346 -3.83 -2.25 14.61
CA HIS A 346 -2.87 -3.16 14.00
C HIS A 346 -2.57 -4.35 14.91
N ILE A 347 -2.52 -5.54 14.32
CA ILE A 347 -2.17 -6.79 15.01
C ILE A 347 -1.17 -7.54 14.13
N SER A 348 -0.07 -8.02 14.70
CA SER A 348 0.89 -8.83 13.95
C SER A 348 1.27 -10.12 14.67
N TRP A 349 1.45 -11.17 13.89
CA TRP A 349 2.02 -12.43 14.34
C TRP A 349 3.32 -12.68 13.58
N SER A 350 4.26 -13.33 14.26
CA SER A 350 5.44 -13.89 13.61
C SER A 350 5.64 -15.34 13.99
N ARG A 351 6.26 -16.08 13.09
CA ARG A 351 6.65 -17.46 13.32
C ARG A 351 7.86 -17.52 14.26
N ASN A 352 7.74 -18.29 15.33
CA ASN A 352 8.81 -18.56 16.27
C ASN A 352 9.77 -19.65 15.76
N GLN A 353 10.85 -19.88 16.50
CA GLN A 353 11.87 -20.89 16.16
C GLN A 353 11.31 -22.34 16.18
N HIS A 354 10.23 -22.57 16.91
CA HIS A 354 9.54 -23.87 16.99
C HIS A 354 8.50 -24.08 15.88
N GLY A 355 8.39 -23.13 14.94
CA GLY A 355 7.48 -23.21 13.81
C GLY A 355 6.04 -22.80 14.11
N GLY A 356 5.69 -22.48 15.36
CA GLY A 356 4.38 -21.92 15.74
C GLY A 356 4.32 -20.42 15.51
N PHE A 357 3.11 -19.85 15.47
CA PHE A 357 2.92 -18.40 15.41
C PHE A 357 2.69 -17.85 16.82
N SER A 358 3.28 -16.70 17.09
CA SER A 358 3.00 -15.92 18.30
C SER A 358 2.67 -14.50 17.92
N LEU A 359 1.69 -13.94 18.62
CA LEU A 359 1.38 -12.53 18.52
C LEU A 359 2.58 -11.69 18.97
N THR A 360 3.08 -10.84 18.10
CA THR A 360 4.26 -10.00 18.36
C THR A 360 3.91 -8.55 18.59
N THR A 361 3.02 -7.97 17.78
CA THR A 361 2.67 -6.55 17.88
C THR A 361 1.17 -6.38 18.02
N LEU A 362 0.77 -5.46 18.89
CA LEU A 362 -0.61 -5.02 19.02
C LEU A 362 -0.63 -3.49 19.13
N GLU A 363 -1.29 -2.84 18.18
CA GLU A 363 -1.60 -1.41 18.23
C GLU A 363 -3.10 -1.20 18.43
N LYS A 364 -3.44 -0.45 19.47
CA LYS A 364 -4.82 -0.07 19.77
C LYS A 364 -4.90 1.43 20.00
N LYS A 365 -5.72 2.12 19.20
CA LYS A 365 -6.12 3.50 19.48
C LYS A 365 -7.51 3.52 20.11
N PHE A 366 -7.64 4.35 21.14
CA PHE A 366 -8.89 4.61 21.84
C PHE A 366 -9.39 5.97 21.37
N ASN A 367 -10.30 5.95 20.40
CA ASN A 367 -10.83 7.16 19.78
C ASN A 367 -12.02 7.73 20.58
N HIS A 368 -12.08 9.05 20.70
CA HIS A 368 -13.11 9.85 21.38
C HIS A 368 -14.43 9.93 20.58
N LYS A 369 -15.08 8.82 20.26
CA LYS A 369 -16.45 8.92 19.69
C LYS A 369 -17.49 9.00 20.81
N GLY A 370 -17.55 10.16 21.46
CA GLY A 370 -18.78 10.75 22.00
C GLY A 370 -19.30 10.32 23.38
N GLY A 371 -18.52 9.61 24.20
CA GLY A 371 -18.94 9.21 25.55
C GLY A 371 -17.85 9.38 26.60
N SER A 372 -18.23 9.81 27.81
CA SER A 372 -17.30 9.92 28.96
C SER A 372 -16.64 8.56 29.24
N LEU A 373 -15.32 8.50 29.04
CA LEU A 373 -14.46 7.32 29.23
C LEU A 373 -14.45 6.75 30.65
N ARG A 374 -15.15 7.36 31.62
CA ARG A 374 -15.23 6.87 33.00
C ARG A 374 -15.93 5.51 33.13
N HIS A 375 -16.72 5.07 32.15
CA HIS A 375 -17.51 3.82 32.23
C HIS A 375 -17.26 2.78 31.11
N TYR A 376 -16.47 3.08 30.07
CA TYR A 376 -16.39 2.24 28.86
C TYR A 376 -15.06 1.57 28.45
N PRO A 377 -13.92 1.67 29.18
CA PRO A 377 -12.67 1.09 28.67
C PRO A 377 -12.67 -0.45 28.71
N THR A 378 -13.32 -1.07 29.70
CA THR A 378 -13.25 -2.53 29.90
C THR A 378 -13.98 -3.34 28.83
N THR A 379 -15.10 -2.86 28.29
CA THR A 379 -15.85 -3.58 27.23
C THR A 379 -15.08 -3.62 25.92
N THR A 380 -14.41 -2.53 25.55
CA THR A 380 -13.58 -2.47 24.32
C THR A 380 -12.26 -3.24 24.43
N LEU A 381 -11.80 -3.49 25.67
CA LEU A 381 -10.59 -4.24 25.96
C LEU A 381 -10.83 -5.74 26.06
N HIS A 382 -12.03 -6.18 26.43
CA HIS A 382 -12.35 -7.58 26.67
C HIS A 382 -11.87 -8.55 25.56
N PRO A 383 -12.01 -8.24 24.26
CA PRO A 383 -11.55 -9.16 23.21
C PRO A 383 -10.01 -9.23 23.09
N ILE A 384 -9.29 -8.23 23.62
CA ILE A 384 -7.84 -8.10 23.49
C ILE A 384 -7.12 -8.59 24.76
N VAL A 385 -7.75 -8.51 25.93
CA VAL A 385 -7.15 -8.93 27.22
C VAL A 385 -6.49 -10.32 27.18
N PRO A 386 -7.10 -11.36 26.56
CA PRO A 386 -6.47 -12.68 26.47
C PRO A 386 -5.15 -12.70 25.69
N LEU A 387 -4.91 -11.70 24.84
CA LEU A 387 -3.74 -11.61 23.98
C LEU A 387 -2.53 -10.94 24.67
N LEU A 388 -2.80 -10.09 25.67
CA LEU A 388 -1.80 -9.22 26.31
C LEU A 388 -0.68 -9.95 27.06
N PRO A 389 -0.89 -11.09 27.74
CA PRO A 389 0.15 -11.67 28.58
C PRO A 389 1.42 -12.08 27.83
N ARG A 390 1.31 -12.39 26.53
CA ARG A 390 2.38 -13.01 25.72
C ARG A 390 2.84 -12.14 24.55
N LEU A 391 2.52 -10.86 24.60
CA LEU A 391 2.83 -9.91 23.56
C LEU A 391 4.26 -9.38 23.70
N ASP A 392 5.01 -9.26 22.61
CA ASP A 392 6.37 -8.70 22.64
C ASP A 392 6.38 -7.17 22.55
N ASP A 393 5.52 -6.60 21.70
CA ASP A 393 5.43 -5.18 21.35
C ASP A 393 3.99 -4.66 21.49
N LEU A 394 3.78 -3.71 22.38
CA LEU A 394 2.48 -3.10 22.63
C LEU A 394 2.51 -1.62 22.35
N ARG A 395 1.54 -1.19 21.55
CA ARG A 395 1.32 0.19 21.19
C ARG A 395 -0.09 0.65 21.54
N LEU A 396 -0.18 1.58 22.50
CA LEU A 396 -1.45 2.13 22.96
C LEU A 396 -1.54 3.61 22.60
N ILE A 397 -2.65 4.05 22.02
CA ILE A 397 -2.88 5.48 21.79
C ILE A 397 -4.18 5.84 22.50
N VAL A 398 -4.04 6.45 23.67
CA VAL A 398 -5.12 6.76 24.60
C VAL A 398 -5.33 8.26 24.61
N ALA A 399 -6.23 8.76 23.77
CA ALA A 399 -6.43 10.20 23.61
C ALA A 399 -7.00 10.90 24.85
N GLU A 400 -7.63 10.17 25.78
CA GLU A 400 -8.13 10.70 27.05
C GLU A 400 -8.13 9.63 28.14
N SER A 401 -7.89 10.04 29.40
CA SER A 401 -7.87 9.13 30.55
C SER A 401 -6.77 8.06 30.45
N GLY A 402 -5.64 8.37 29.81
CA GLY A 402 -4.46 7.50 29.77
C GLY A 402 -4.10 6.96 31.16
N ASN A 403 -4.11 7.85 32.16
CA ASN A 403 -3.84 7.51 33.55
C ASN A 403 -4.81 6.53 34.21
N VAL A 404 -6.02 6.35 33.68
CA VAL A 404 -7.01 5.40 34.20
C VAL A 404 -7.00 4.09 33.40
N ALA A 405 -6.84 4.18 32.08
CA ALA A 405 -6.90 3.02 31.19
C ALA A 405 -5.60 2.22 31.17
N LEU A 406 -4.44 2.90 31.12
CA LEU A 406 -3.14 2.24 30.99
C LEU A 406 -2.84 1.29 32.15
N PRO A 407 -3.03 1.63 33.45
CA PRO A 407 -2.74 0.69 34.54
C PRO A 407 -3.56 -0.61 34.44
N ARG A 408 -4.82 -0.47 34.01
CA ARG A 408 -5.74 -1.61 33.82
C ARG A 408 -5.36 -2.51 32.66
N ILE A 409 -4.70 -1.98 31.63
CA ILE A 409 -4.21 -2.76 30.48
C ILE A 409 -2.86 -3.39 30.84
N LEU A 410 -1.94 -2.58 31.37
CA LEU A 410 -0.57 -2.99 31.68
C LEU A 410 -0.49 -4.07 32.76
N LYS A 411 -1.44 -4.15 33.69
CA LYS A 411 -1.50 -5.28 34.65
C LYS A 411 -1.68 -6.66 33.99
N HIS A 412 -2.19 -6.71 32.76
CA HIS A 412 -2.35 -7.95 31.98
C HIS A 412 -1.15 -8.24 31.07
N CYS A 413 -0.18 -7.33 31.03
CA CYS A 413 0.96 -7.35 30.13
C CYS A 413 2.20 -7.84 30.88
N VAL A 414 2.41 -9.15 30.94
CA VAL A 414 3.48 -9.72 31.77
C VAL A 414 4.82 -9.79 31.02
N ASP A 415 4.80 -10.22 29.76
CA ASP A 415 6.01 -10.56 29.01
C ASP A 415 6.47 -9.47 28.01
N ILE A 416 5.87 -8.28 28.06
CA ILE A 416 6.15 -7.20 27.10
C ILE A 416 7.59 -6.73 27.17
N ARG A 417 8.23 -6.64 26.00
CA ARG A 417 9.59 -6.12 25.84
C ARG A 417 9.62 -4.71 25.30
N ARG A 418 8.63 -4.34 24.48
CA ARG A 418 8.54 -3.01 23.86
C ARG A 418 7.18 -2.41 24.15
N LEU A 419 7.17 -1.25 24.79
CA LEU A 419 5.96 -0.53 25.11
C LEU A 419 6.03 0.87 24.53
N TYR A 420 5.08 1.19 23.66
CA TYR A 420 4.76 2.55 23.25
C TYR A 420 3.38 2.93 23.79
N PHE A 421 3.25 4.08 24.44
CA PHE A 421 1.92 4.66 24.64
C PHE A 421 1.85 6.15 24.37
N GLU A 422 0.71 6.61 23.84
CA GLU A 422 0.36 8.01 23.65
C GLU A 422 -0.79 8.40 24.59
N SER A 423 -0.65 9.51 25.32
CA SER A 423 -1.61 10.00 26.32
C SER A 423 -1.86 11.50 26.17
N ASP A 424 -3.01 12.00 26.61
CA ASP A 424 -3.31 13.43 26.71
C ASP A 424 -2.66 14.12 27.90
N ASP A 425 -2.36 13.36 28.94
CA ASP A 425 -1.67 13.80 30.13
C ASP A 425 -0.39 13.00 30.36
N PHE A 426 0.48 13.55 31.20
CA PHE A 426 1.66 12.84 31.68
C PHE A 426 1.26 11.53 32.40
N PRO A 427 1.93 10.39 32.13
CA PRO A 427 1.69 9.14 32.85
C PRO A 427 1.87 9.30 34.37
N SER A 428 0.82 9.00 35.13
CA SER A 428 0.85 9.06 36.60
C SER A 428 1.80 8.02 37.20
N ASP A 429 2.12 8.17 38.48
CA ASP A 429 2.89 7.18 39.24
C ASP A 429 2.24 5.79 39.21
N GLU A 430 0.91 5.71 39.07
CA GLU A 430 0.19 4.44 38.88
C GLU A 430 0.49 3.80 37.51
N VAL A 431 0.49 4.59 36.43
CA VAL A 431 0.85 4.10 35.08
C VAL A 431 2.27 3.58 35.08
N LEU A 432 3.20 4.41 35.56
CA LEU A 432 4.60 4.02 35.69
C LEU A 432 4.69 2.78 36.59
N GLY A 433 4.04 2.75 37.74
CA GLY A 433 4.01 1.61 38.65
C GLY A 433 3.54 0.29 38.02
N CYS A 434 2.72 0.33 36.97
CA CYS A 434 2.22 -0.85 36.26
C CYS A 434 3.06 -1.29 35.04
N ILE A 435 4.11 -0.57 34.66
CA ILE A 435 4.98 -0.99 33.55
C ILE A 435 5.71 -2.29 33.93
N PRO A 436 5.67 -3.33 33.07
CA PRO A 436 6.26 -4.63 33.35
C PRO A 436 7.80 -4.60 33.33
N ASN A 437 8.43 -5.44 34.17
CA ASN A 437 9.90 -5.53 34.34
C ASN A 437 10.69 -6.09 33.13
N PRO A 438 10.17 -6.99 32.26
CA PRO A 438 10.93 -7.44 31.08
C PRO A 438 11.11 -6.38 29.97
N ILE A 439 10.70 -5.13 30.20
CA ILE A 439 10.81 -4.06 29.22
C ILE A 439 12.26 -3.77 28.85
N GLU A 440 12.52 -3.83 27.54
CA GLU A 440 13.78 -3.48 26.89
C GLU A 440 13.68 -2.10 26.22
N MET A 441 12.49 -1.72 25.77
CA MET A 441 12.24 -0.42 25.14
C MET A 441 10.95 0.19 25.69
N LEU A 442 11.09 1.38 26.27
CA LEU A 442 9.96 2.19 26.70
C LEU A 442 9.91 3.48 25.88
N ALA A 443 8.79 3.71 25.23
CA ALA A 443 8.50 4.95 24.55
C ALA A 443 7.16 5.48 25.04
N PHE A 444 7.07 6.76 25.35
CA PHE A 444 5.77 7.36 25.55
C PHE A 444 5.72 8.78 25.01
N GLN A 445 4.55 9.10 24.49
CA GLN A 445 4.21 10.42 24.03
C GLN A 445 3.08 10.95 24.91
N PHE A 446 3.21 12.18 25.39
CA PHE A 446 2.14 12.81 26.12
C PHE A 446 1.92 14.22 25.61
N THR A 447 0.70 14.69 25.79
CA THR A 447 0.38 16.09 25.57
C THR A 447 0.50 16.82 26.90
N MET A 448 1.04 18.03 26.88
CA MET A 448 1.14 18.86 28.07
C MET A 448 0.30 20.11 27.90
N ASP A 449 -0.69 20.26 28.78
CA ASP A 449 -1.47 21.48 28.92
C ASP A 449 -0.95 22.27 30.13
N PHE A 450 -0.11 23.26 29.84
CA PHE A 450 0.49 24.14 30.83
C PHE A 450 -0.54 24.91 31.67
N ARG A 451 -1.77 25.09 31.19
CA ARG A 451 -2.83 25.78 31.96
C ARG A 451 -3.22 25.00 33.21
N ARG A 452 -3.05 23.67 33.20
CA ARG A 452 -3.33 22.78 34.33
C ARG A 452 -2.28 22.87 35.44
N TYR A 453 -1.12 23.45 35.15
CA TYR A 453 -0.03 23.62 36.09
C TYR A 453 0.08 25.09 36.50
N SER A 454 -0.96 25.58 37.17
CA SER A 454 -0.98 26.95 37.70
C SER A 454 -0.12 27.05 38.97
N SER A 455 1.02 27.75 38.85
CA SER A 455 1.68 28.48 39.94
C SER A 455 2.40 27.73 41.08
N ASN A 456 2.71 26.43 40.96
CA ASN A 456 3.70 25.83 41.88
C ASN A 456 5.13 26.23 41.46
N ASP A 457 6.04 26.33 42.45
CA ASP A 457 7.45 26.76 42.26
C ASP A 457 8.29 25.89 41.29
N LEU A 458 7.75 24.76 40.82
CA LEU A 458 8.44 23.82 39.95
C LEU A 458 7.81 23.80 38.55
N GLU A 459 8.67 23.96 37.55
CA GLU A 459 8.30 23.85 36.14
C GLU A 459 7.77 22.44 35.83
N PRO A 460 6.71 22.27 35.01
CA PRO A 460 6.10 20.95 34.76
C PRO A 460 7.09 19.91 34.23
N TRP A 461 8.08 20.31 33.43
CA TRP A 461 9.14 19.41 32.95
C TRP A 461 10.16 19.05 34.04
N ALA A 462 10.34 19.89 35.06
CA ALA A 462 11.18 19.54 36.21
C ALA A 462 10.49 18.47 37.08
N VAL A 463 9.16 18.55 37.22
CA VAL A 463 8.37 17.50 37.87
C VAL A 463 8.50 16.18 37.11
N LEU A 464 8.40 16.23 35.78
CA LEU A 464 8.65 15.10 34.87
C LEU A 464 10.05 14.48 35.07
N ASP A 465 11.10 15.32 35.06
CA ASP A 465 12.49 14.87 35.25
C ASP A 465 12.66 14.16 36.60
N ILE A 466 12.05 14.69 37.67
CA ILE A 466 12.09 14.09 39.01
C ILE A 466 11.35 12.75 39.06
N GLN A 467 10.15 12.67 38.49
CA GLN A 467 9.35 11.44 38.53
C GLN A 467 10.00 10.31 37.74
N LEU A 468 10.49 10.60 36.53
CA LEU A 468 11.21 9.61 35.73
C LEU A 468 12.54 9.20 36.36
N GLN A 469 13.26 10.14 36.99
CA GLN A 469 14.45 9.81 37.77
C GLN A 469 14.14 8.77 38.84
N ARG A 470 13.15 9.05 39.72
CA ARG A 470 12.76 8.13 40.80
C ARG A 470 12.45 6.75 40.26
N TYR A 471 11.73 6.74 39.14
CA TYR A 471 11.31 5.52 38.49
C TYR A 471 12.48 4.67 37.93
N LEU A 472 13.50 5.33 37.36
CA LEU A 472 14.71 4.67 36.88
C LEU A 472 15.59 4.16 38.04
N GLU A 473 15.62 4.89 39.16
CA GLU A 473 16.41 4.53 40.35
C GLU A 473 15.88 3.28 41.08
N GLU A 474 14.59 2.96 40.95
CA GLU A 474 13.95 1.79 41.59
C GLU A 474 14.50 0.41 41.13
N ARG A 475 15.48 0.36 40.21
CA ARG A 475 16.09 -0.86 39.62
C ARG A 475 15.09 -1.83 38.98
N ARG A 476 13.82 -1.44 38.85
CA ARG A 476 12.76 -2.20 38.16
C ARG A 476 13.00 -2.33 36.65
N PHE A 477 13.93 -1.54 36.10
CA PHE A 477 14.25 -1.44 34.67
C PHE A 477 15.63 -1.97 34.34
N SER A 478 16.08 -3.02 35.02
CA SER A 478 17.39 -3.63 34.79
C SER A 478 17.63 -4.09 33.34
N ARG A 479 16.56 -4.30 32.57
CA ARG A 479 16.62 -4.70 31.15
C ARG A 479 16.37 -3.57 30.17
N LEU A 480 16.01 -2.37 30.63
CA LEU A 480 15.70 -1.25 29.77
C LEU A 480 16.96 -0.81 29.02
N ARG A 481 16.90 -0.83 27.69
CA ARG A 481 18.00 -0.44 26.79
C ARG A 481 17.73 0.87 26.07
N ALA A 482 16.46 1.24 25.92
CA ALA A 482 16.07 2.46 25.24
C ALA A 482 14.87 3.13 25.92
N LEU A 483 15.01 4.43 26.18
CA LEU A 483 13.95 5.28 26.73
C LEU A 483 13.70 6.45 25.78
N ARG A 484 12.47 6.56 25.27
CA ARG A 484 12.07 7.64 24.35
C ARG A 484 10.90 8.43 24.92
N VAL A 485 11.11 9.72 25.11
CA VAL A 485 10.11 10.61 25.69
C VAL A 485 9.77 11.68 24.67
N TYR A 486 8.49 11.74 24.31
CA TYR A 486 7.97 12.66 23.31
C TYR A 486 6.93 13.58 23.95
N MET A 487 7.22 14.87 24.00
CA MET A 487 6.30 15.86 24.58
C MET A 487 5.64 16.67 23.46
N ARG A 488 4.30 16.60 23.36
CA ARG A 488 3.51 17.53 22.54
C ARG A 488 2.99 18.66 23.41
N VAL A 489 3.06 19.88 22.91
CA VAL A 489 2.55 21.04 23.64
C VAL A 489 1.38 21.65 22.88
N ARG A 490 0.21 21.71 23.53
CA ARG A 490 -1.05 22.23 22.95
C ARG A 490 -1.08 23.74 22.71
N SER A 491 -0.09 24.48 23.21
CA SER A 491 0.00 25.94 23.05
C SER A 491 1.43 26.36 22.67
N GLU A 492 1.61 26.96 21.50
CA GLU A 492 2.93 27.39 20.99
C GLU A 492 3.51 28.62 21.72
N GLY A 493 2.83 29.14 22.73
CA GLY A 493 3.35 30.21 23.57
C GLY A 493 2.59 30.26 24.89
N LEU A 494 3.33 30.30 25.99
CA LEU A 494 2.82 30.86 27.22
C LEU A 494 3.49 32.19 27.46
N MET A 495 2.65 33.22 27.56
CA MET A 495 2.92 34.29 28.49
C MET A 495 2.83 33.71 29.91
N VAL A 496 3.96 33.31 30.48
CA VAL A 496 4.03 32.91 31.87
C VAL A 496 4.02 34.19 32.71
N CYS A 497 2.98 34.41 33.51
CA CYS A 497 2.97 35.50 34.48
C CYS A 497 3.79 35.09 35.70
N SER A 498 5.04 35.53 35.79
CA SER A 498 5.88 35.35 36.98
C SER A 498 6.02 36.69 37.69
N LYS A 499 5.61 36.74 38.96
CA LYS A 499 5.72 37.94 39.81
C LYS A 499 5.11 39.21 39.17
N GLY A 500 3.96 39.08 38.51
CA GLY A 500 3.26 40.20 37.88
C GLY A 500 3.80 40.64 36.52
N ARG A 501 4.72 39.90 35.89
CA ARG A 501 5.20 40.15 34.51
C ARG A 501 4.93 38.94 33.64
N TYR A 502 4.32 39.17 32.47
CA TYR A 502 4.18 38.17 31.43
C TYR A 502 5.51 38.00 30.69
N GLN A 503 6.11 36.81 30.74
CA GLN A 503 7.27 36.45 29.94
C GLN A 503 6.87 35.43 28.88
N PHE A 504 7.16 35.73 27.62
CA PHE A 504 7.16 34.73 26.56
C PHE A 504 8.36 33.81 26.80
N ARG A 505 8.10 32.54 27.09
CA ARG A 505 9.18 31.54 27.20
C ARG A 505 9.26 30.71 25.94
N VAL A 506 10.43 30.74 25.32
CA VAL A 506 10.76 29.90 24.16
C VAL A 506 11.02 28.48 24.65
N MET A 507 10.26 27.51 24.14
CA MET A 507 10.35 26.11 24.55
C MET A 507 11.63 25.37 24.11
N GLN A 508 12.60 26.05 23.50
CA GLN A 508 13.78 25.42 22.89
C GLN A 508 14.78 24.82 23.90
N ASP A 509 14.63 25.13 25.19
CA ASP A 509 15.60 24.73 26.23
C ASP A 509 15.11 23.63 27.19
N ILE A 510 13.98 22.97 26.91
CA ILE A 510 13.48 21.92 27.79
C ILE A 510 14.42 20.70 27.70
N ARG A 511 15.05 20.35 28.83
CA ARG A 511 15.91 19.17 28.97
C ARG A 511 15.56 18.40 30.23
N LEU A 512 15.60 17.07 30.14
CA LEU A 512 15.44 16.16 31.27
C LEU A 512 16.82 15.72 31.74
N ARG A 513 17.55 16.64 32.38
CA ARG A 513 18.99 16.48 32.66
C ARG A 513 19.25 15.33 33.63
N ARG A 514 18.36 15.13 34.60
CA ARG A 514 18.54 14.07 35.61
C ARG A 514 18.30 12.70 34.98
N VAL A 515 17.23 12.57 34.19
CA VAL A 515 16.96 11.36 33.41
C VAL A 515 18.09 11.05 32.43
N GLU A 516 18.56 12.07 31.70
CA GLU A 516 19.67 11.92 30.75
C GLU A 516 20.94 11.40 31.44
N ALA A 517 21.30 11.94 32.61
CA ALA A 517 22.44 11.49 33.39
C ALA A 517 22.29 10.03 33.83
N ILE A 518 21.14 9.66 34.42
CA ILE A 518 20.89 8.29 34.89
C ILE A 518 20.88 7.29 33.74
N CYS A 519 20.30 7.66 32.60
CA CYS A 519 20.32 6.83 31.40
C CYS A 519 21.74 6.65 30.88
N ALA A 520 22.57 7.71 30.84
CA ALA A 520 23.96 7.60 30.42
C ALA A 520 24.77 6.69 31.34
N GLU A 521 24.61 6.82 32.66
CA GLU A 521 25.26 5.96 33.66
C GLU A 521 24.81 4.49 33.54
N SER A 522 23.54 4.27 33.20
CA SER A 522 22.95 2.94 33.05
C SER A 522 23.11 2.33 31.65
N GLY A 523 23.74 3.04 30.70
CA GLY A 523 23.91 2.59 29.32
C GLY A 523 22.62 2.51 28.50
N ILE A 524 21.61 3.32 28.85
CA ILE A 524 20.31 3.39 28.19
C ILE A 524 20.34 4.44 27.07
N ASP A 525 19.96 4.07 25.84
CA ASP A 525 19.76 5.02 24.73
C ASP A 525 18.55 5.92 25.03
N PHE A 526 18.84 7.12 25.53
CA PHE A 526 17.84 8.11 25.90
C PHE A 526 17.63 9.12 24.78
N ARG A 527 16.35 9.35 24.43
CA ARG A 527 15.95 10.42 23.52
C ARG A 527 14.77 11.18 24.07
N PHE A 528 14.98 12.47 24.31
CA PHE A 528 13.91 13.42 24.56
C PHE A 528 13.67 14.26 23.31
N SER A 529 12.42 14.41 22.93
CA SER A 529 12.04 15.40 21.92
C SER A 529 10.73 16.07 22.30
N HIS A 530 10.64 17.36 22.01
CA HIS A 530 9.41 18.11 22.15
C HIS A 530 9.04 18.70 20.79
N GLN A 531 7.75 18.67 20.47
CA GLN A 531 7.22 19.30 19.27
C GLN A 531 6.02 20.16 19.65
N PRO A 532 5.91 21.37 19.09
CA PRO A 532 4.66 22.09 19.19
C PRO A 532 3.56 21.33 18.45
N ASP A 533 2.35 21.32 19.01
CA ASP A 533 1.21 20.68 18.37
C ASP A 533 0.68 21.53 17.21
N ARG A 534 1.23 21.30 16.02
CA ARG A 534 0.88 22.03 14.79
C ARG A 534 -0.56 21.79 14.31
N ARG A 535 -1.33 20.88 14.94
CA ARG A 535 -2.67 20.51 14.46
C ARG A 535 -3.81 21.41 14.97
N GLY A 536 -3.53 22.38 15.85
CA GLY A 536 -4.58 23.11 16.59
C GLY A 536 -4.68 24.63 16.44
N GLY A 537 -3.86 25.30 15.61
CA GLY A 537 -3.79 26.77 15.61
C GLY A 537 -4.07 27.44 14.27
N HIS A 538 -5.14 28.23 14.21
CA HIS A 538 -5.18 29.40 13.34
C HIS A 538 -3.99 30.30 13.70
N TRP A 539 -3.17 30.62 12.70
CA TRP A 539 -2.13 31.64 12.82
C TRP A 539 -2.85 32.98 13.06
N ILE A 540 -2.66 33.56 14.25
CA ILE A 540 -2.86 34.99 14.40
C ILE A 540 -1.50 35.58 14.00
N ASP A 541 -1.45 36.11 12.78
CA ASP A 541 -0.35 36.97 12.30
C ASP A 541 -0.22 38.23 13.17
#